data_AF-A0A350X348-F1
#
_entry.id   AF-A0A350X348-F1
#
_cell.length_a   1.000
_cell.length_b   1.000
_cell.length_c   1.000
_cell.angle_alpha   90.00
_cell.angle_beta   90.00
_cell.angle_gamma   90.00
#
_symmetry.space_group_name_H-M   'P 1'
#
loop_
_entity.id
_entity.type
_entity.pdbx_description
1 polymer ?
#
loop_
_entity_poly.entity_id
_entity_poly.type
_entity_poly.pdbx_seq_one_letter_code
_entity_poly.pdbx_strand_id
1 'polypeptide(L)'
;YLTTIAMILMGIAVYSYESGYYSSITSVIWFTLSGMLVMGVLGIANVLSASFLYKEIDPTLLGKILAFGSAFATLCIPVGQILFGVLIEVFDKQIYLLIVLAAIAVFGVTCLVRWNVLQIKED
;
A
#
# COMPACT_ATOMS: atom_id res chain seq x y z
N TYR A 1 4.57 -11.36 2.24
CA TYR A 1 4.23 -12.21 1.08
C TYR A 1 2.81 -12.01 0.59
N LEU A 2 1.81 -11.94 1.47
CA LEU A 2 0.41 -11.77 1.08
C LEU A 2 0.16 -10.49 0.24
N THR A 3 0.80 -9.36 0.61
CA THR A 3 0.74 -8.10 -0.15
C THR A 3 1.40 -8.18 -1.52
N THR A 4 2.53 -8.89 -1.65
CA THR A 4 3.22 -9.10 -2.94
C THR A 4 2.37 -9.95 -3.89
N ILE A 5 1.74 -11.00 -3.40
CA ILE A 5 0.84 -11.86 -4.18
C ILE A 5 -0.37 -11.05 -4.66
N ALA A 6 -0.96 -10.22 -3.79
CA ALA A 6 -2.08 -9.36 -4.14
C ALA A 6 -1.71 -8.30 -5.19
N MET A 7 -0.51 -7.71 -5.10
CA MET A 7 0.00 -6.76 -6.11
C MET A 7 0.22 -7.41 -7.48
N ILE A 8 0.71 -8.66 -7.51
CA ILE A 8 0.84 -9.43 -8.76
C ILE A 8 -0.55 -9.72 -9.33
N LEU A 9 -1.53 -10.09 -8.49
CA LEU A 9 -2.91 -10.31 -8.93
C LEU A 9 -3.54 -9.04 -9.53
N MET A 10 -3.28 -7.86 -8.94
CA MET A 10 -3.69 -6.55 -9.49
C MET A 10 -3.05 -6.28 -10.86
N GLY A 11 -1.75 -6.56 -11.01
CA GLY A 11 -1.05 -6.40 -12.28
C GLY A 11 -1.60 -7.30 -13.38
N ILE A 12 -1.91 -8.57 -13.06
CA ILE A 12 -2.53 -9.52 -13.99
C ILE A 12 -3.95 -9.09 -14.38
N ALA A 13 -4.73 -8.58 -13.43
CA ALA A 13 -6.09 -8.10 -13.69
C ALA A 13 -6.11 -6.95 -14.69
N VAL A 14 -5.14 -6.01 -14.59
CA VAL A 14 -5.03 -4.88 -15.52
C VAL A 14 -4.45 -5.32 -16.87
N TYR A 15 -3.43 -6.18 -16.89
CA TYR A 15 -2.87 -6.70 -18.14
C TYR A 15 -3.89 -7.48 -18.98
N SER A 16 -4.76 -8.23 -18.31
CA SER A 16 -5.80 -9.03 -18.97
C SER A 16 -6.94 -8.17 -19.53
N TYR A 17 -7.13 -6.94 -19.02
CA TYR A 17 -8.04 -5.94 -19.58
C TYR A 17 -7.50 -5.34 -20.87
N GLU A 18 -6.24 -4.91 -20.86
CA GLU A 18 -5.56 -4.35 -22.04
C GLU A 18 -5.42 -5.38 -23.19
N SER A 19 -5.25 -6.66 -22.86
CA SER A 19 -5.18 -7.74 -23.85
C SER A 19 -6.54 -8.10 -24.48
N GLY A 20 -7.64 -7.44 -24.08
CA GLY A 20 -8.97 -7.63 -24.68
C GLY A 20 -9.70 -8.92 -24.28
N TYR A 21 -9.18 -9.68 -23.31
CA TYR A 21 -9.80 -10.94 -22.87
C TYR A 21 -10.99 -10.74 -21.94
N TYR A 22 -11.07 -9.61 -21.22
CA TYR A 22 -12.11 -9.35 -20.21
C TYR A 22 -12.75 -7.97 -20.34
N SER A 23 -14.06 -7.90 -20.04
CA SER A 23 -14.80 -6.65 -19.91
C SER A 23 -14.25 -5.78 -18.77
N SER A 24 -14.32 -4.45 -18.93
CA SER A 24 -13.82 -3.46 -17.96
C SER A 24 -14.29 -3.73 -16.53
N ILE A 25 -15.53 -4.20 -16.39
CA ILE A 25 -16.16 -4.48 -15.09
C ILE A 25 -15.44 -5.64 -14.37
N THR A 26 -15.09 -6.70 -15.10
CA THR A 26 -14.44 -7.89 -14.52
C THR A 26 -13.03 -7.58 -14.03
N SER A 27 -12.27 -6.77 -14.78
CA SER A 27 -10.94 -6.35 -14.36
C SER A 27 -10.98 -5.47 -13.11
N VAL A 28 -11.93 -4.53 -13.04
CA VAL A 28 -12.10 -3.65 -11.87
C VAL A 28 -12.49 -4.44 -10.62
N ILE A 29 -13.33 -5.47 -10.74
CA ILE A 29 -13.70 -6.32 -9.60
C ILE A 29 -12.48 -7.06 -9.06
N TRP A 30 -11.69 -7.71 -9.93
CA TRP A 30 -10.47 -8.42 -9.52
C TRP A 30 -9.40 -7.50 -8.93
N PHE A 31 -9.24 -6.31 -9.52
CA PHE A 31 -8.35 -5.27 -9.01
C PHE A 31 -8.78 -4.79 -7.62
N THR A 32 -10.07 -4.50 -7.44
CA THR A 32 -10.62 -4.01 -6.17
C THR A 32 -10.51 -5.06 -5.07
N LEU A 33 -10.85 -6.31 -5.37
CA LEU A 33 -10.75 -7.42 -4.41
C LEU A 33 -9.31 -7.60 -3.91
N SER A 34 -8.35 -7.50 -4.83
CA SER A 34 -6.93 -7.59 -4.50
C SER A 34 -6.44 -6.38 -3.70
N GLY A 35 -6.90 -5.17 -4.05
CA GLY A 35 -6.61 -3.95 -3.29
C GLY A 35 -7.17 -3.97 -1.87
N MET A 36 -8.38 -4.52 -1.68
CA MET A 36 -8.95 -4.74 -0.35
C MET A 36 -8.07 -5.65 0.51
N LEU A 37 -7.51 -6.70 -0.08
CA LEU A 37 -6.63 -7.63 0.63
C LEU A 37 -5.34 -6.92 1.09
N VAL A 38 -4.75 -6.05 0.26
CA VAL A 38 -3.58 -5.23 0.64
C VAL A 38 -3.92 -4.29 1.80
N MET A 39 -5.04 -3.57 1.71
CA MET A 39 -5.50 -2.68 2.78
C MET A 39 -5.82 -3.44 4.08
N GLY A 40 -6.34 -4.66 3.99
CA GLY A 40 -6.57 -5.51 5.16
C GLY A 40 -5.29 -5.85 5.90
N VAL A 41 -4.22 -6.22 5.17
CA VAL A 41 -2.90 -6.49 5.77
C VAL A 41 -2.30 -5.24 6.40
N LEU A 42 -2.42 -4.08 5.73
CA LEU A 42 -1.97 -2.80 6.27
C LEU A 42 -2.75 -2.42 7.55
N GLY A 43 -4.06 -2.70 7.58
CA GLY A 43 -4.90 -2.50 8.77
C GLY A 43 -4.42 -3.35 9.96
N ILE A 44 -4.10 -4.63 9.73
CA ILE A 44 -3.55 -5.50 10.78
C ILE A 44 -2.19 -4.97 11.26
N ALA A 45 -1.30 -4.57 10.35
CA ALA A 45 0.00 -4.00 10.70
C ALA A 45 -0.15 -2.72 11.54
N ASN A 46 -1.13 -1.87 11.23
CA ASN A 46 -1.42 -0.67 12.00
C ASN A 46 -1.91 -0.98 13.42
N VAL A 47 -2.84 -1.94 13.56
CA VAL A 47 -3.33 -2.38 14.88
C VAL A 47 -2.20 -3.02 15.70
N LEU A 48 -1.35 -3.83 15.06
CA LEU A 48 -0.20 -4.45 15.70
C LEU A 48 0.80 -3.39 16.20
N SER A 49 1.09 -2.39 15.37
CA SER A 49 1.99 -1.27 15.72
C SER A 49 1.45 -0.47 16.90
N ALA A 50 0.14 -0.18 16.91
CA ALA A 50 -0.52 0.46 18.06
C ALA A 50 -0.40 -0.42 19.33
N SER A 51 -0.54 -1.75 19.16
CA SER A 51 -0.43 -2.73 20.25
C SER A 51 0.97 -2.82 20.86
N PHE A 52 2.02 -2.73 20.04
CA PHE A 52 3.40 -2.62 20.54
C PHE A 52 3.64 -1.29 21.24
N LEU A 53 3.12 -0.19 20.69
CA LEU A 53 3.18 1.12 21.35
C LEU A 53 2.53 1.11 22.74
N TYR A 54 1.40 0.42 22.89
CA TYR A 54 0.73 0.24 24.19
C TYR A 54 1.61 -0.46 25.23
N LYS A 55 2.56 -1.29 24.80
CA LYS A 55 3.41 -2.07 25.70
C LYS A 55 4.66 -1.31 26.16
N GLU A 56 5.20 -0.42 25.33
CA GLU A 56 6.49 0.23 25.60
C GLU A 56 6.37 1.68 26.13
N ILE A 57 5.21 2.32 25.99
CA ILE A 57 5.06 3.75 26.29
C ILE A 57 4.20 3.99 27.54
N ASP A 58 4.62 4.98 28.34
CA ASP A 58 3.85 5.53 29.46
C ASP A 58 2.41 5.90 29.05
N PRO A 59 1.38 5.48 29.81
CA PRO A 59 -0.03 5.66 29.46
C PRO A 59 -0.46 7.12 29.29
N THR A 60 0.29 8.09 29.84
CA THR A 60 0.03 9.52 29.72
C THR A 60 0.43 10.11 28.35
N LEU A 61 1.40 9.52 27.66
CA LEU A 61 1.90 9.97 26.35
C LEU A 61 1.27 9.18 25.20
N LEU A 62 0.81 7.96 25.48
CA LEU A 62 0.21 7.03 24.56
C LEU A 62 -0.89 7.64 23.67
N GLY A 63 -1.88 8.32 24.29
CA GLY A 63 -2.99 8.94 23.56
C GLY A 63 -2.54 10.04 22.59
N LYS A 64 -1.50 10.81 22.96
CA LYS A 64 -0.95 11.86 22.11
C LYS A 64 -0.21 11.28 20.90
N ILE A 65 0.55 10.21 21.10
CA ILE A 65 1.33 9.56 20.04
C ILE A 65 0.40 8.86 19.04
N LEU A 66 -0.65 8.18 19.51
CA LEU A 66 -1.64 7.55 18.64
C LEU A 66 -2.45 8.59 17.85
N ALA A 67 -2.88 9.68 18.50
CA ALA A 67 -3.57 10.77 17.83
C ALA A 67 -2.67 11.43 16.76
N PHE A 68 -1.39 11.63 17.06
CA PHE A 68 -0.43 12.17 16.10
C PHE A 68 -0.17 11.21 14.93
N GLY A 69 0.02 9.92 15.19
CA GLY A 69 0.20 8.90 14.15
C GLY A 69 -1.01 8.80 13.22
N SER A 70 -2.22 8.84 13.76
CA SER A 70 -3.48 8.84 12.99
C SER A 70 -3.64 10.12 12.16
N ALA A 71 -3.36 11.29 12.74
CA ALA A 71 -3.41 12.56 12.03
C ALA A 71 -2.40 12.60 10.87
N PHE A 72 -1.17 12.11 11.11
CA PHE A 72 -0.14 12.02 10.09
C PHE A 72 -0.55 11.08 8.95
N ALA A 73 -1.05 9.88 9.28
CA ALA A 73 -1.58 8.94 8.28
C ALA A 73 -2.72 9.57 7.46
N THR A 74 -3.62 10.30 8.10
CA THR A 74 -4.75 10.98 7.45
C THR A 74 -4.28 12.08 6.49
N LEU A 75 -3.23 12.82 6.84
CA LEU A 75 -2.62 13.83 5.95
C LEU A 75 -1.91 13.19 4.75
N CYS A 76 -1.30 12.01 4.92
CA CYS A 76 -0.64 11.32 3.81
C CYS A 76 -1.61 10.82 2.72
N ILE A 77 -2.87 10.51 3.07
CA ILE A 77 -3.87 10.02 2.10
C ILE A 77 -4.11 11.04 0.97
N PRO A 78 -4.56 12.29 1.21
CA PRO A 78 -4.81 13.26 0.15
C PRO A 78 -3.52 13.65 -0.59
N VAL A 79 -2.37 13.69 0.11
CA VAL A 79 -1.08 13.95 -0.54
C VAL A 79 -0.75 12.86 -1.57
N GLY A 80 -0.94 11.59 -1.21
CA GLY A 80 -0.76 10.48 -2.14
C GLY A 80 -1.74 10.50 -3.30
N GLN A 81 -3.00 10.85 -3.03
CA GLN A 81 -4.05 10.98 -4.07
C GLN A 81 -3.74 12.10 -5.06
N ILE A 82 -3.31 13.28 -4.60
CA ILE A 82 -2.92 14.40 -5.46
C ILE A 82 -1.71 14.01 -6.32
N LEU A 83 -0.68 13.42 -5.71
CA LEU A 83 0.52 12.97 -6.41
C LEU A 83 0.17 11.96 -7.52
N PHE A 84 -0.69 10.99 -7.21
CA PHE A 84 -1.11 9.97 -8.18
C PHE A 84 -2.01 10.55 -9.28
N GLY A 85 -2.87 11.51 -8.95
CA GLY A 85 -3.71 12.23 -9.91
C GLY A 85 -2.88 12.99 -10.95
N VAL A 86 -1.86 13.75 -10.49
CA VAL A 86 -0.91 14.44 -11.38
C VAL A 86 -0.15 13.43 -12.24
N LEU A 87 0.25 12.29 -11.66
CA LEU A 87 0.98 11.27 -12.40
C LEU A 87 0.11 10.64 -13.49
N ILE A 88 -1.17 10.39 -13.24
CA ILE A 88 -2.11 9.89 -14.27
C ILE A 88 -2.27 10.92 -15.39
N GLU A 89 -2.39 12.21 -15.06
CA GLU A 89 -2.57 13.28 -16.06
C GLU A 89 -1.33 13.45 -16.96
N VAL A 90 -0.13 13.29 -16.40
CA VAL A 90 1.14 13.31 -17.17
C VAL A 90 1.30 12.05 -18.04
N PHE A 91 0.81 10.90 -17.58
CA PHE A 91 0.93 9.60 -18.25
C PHE A 91 -0.37 9.16 -18.95
N ASP A 92 -1.22 10.10 -19.35
CA ASP A 92 -2.57 9.87 -19.93
C ASP A 92 -2.59 8.83 -21.06
N LYS A 93 -1.55 8.79 -21.91
CA LYS A 93 -1.44 7.83 -23.02
C LYS A 93 -0.82 6.47 -22.66
N GLN A 94 -0.22 6.33 -21.48
CA GLN A 94 0.57 5.16 -21.08
C GLN A 94 0.37 4.80 -19.59
N ILE A 95 -0.88 4.65 -19.17
CA ILE A 95 -1.25 4.23 -17.80
C ILE A 95 -0.55 2.91 -17.39
N TYR A 96 -0.28 2.03 -18.35
CA TYR A 96 0.50 0.80 -18.10
C TYR A 96 1.90 1.07 -17.53
N LEU A 97 2.64 2.06 -18.07
CA LEU A 97 3.97 2.42 -17.57
C LEU A 97 3.90 2.94 -16.14
N LEU A 98 2.85 3.70 -15.82
CA LEU A 98 2.62 4.21 -14.47
C LEU A 98 2.40 3.06 -13.47
N ILE A 99 1.63 2.04 -13.85
CA ILE A 99 1.39 0.85 -13.01
C ILE A 99 2.67 0.04 -12.81
N VAL A 100 3.47 -0.15 -13.87
CA VAL A 100 4.77 -0.84 -13.77
C VAL A 100 5.73 -0.06 -12.88
N LEU A 101 5.80 1.27 -13.03
CA LEU A 101 6.63 2.14 -12.21
C LEU A 101 6.21 2.09 -10.73
N ALA A 102 4.90 2.14 -10.47
CA ALA A 102 4.33 2.00 -9.13
C ALA A 102 4.64 0.61 -8.53
N ALA A 103 4.53 -0.47 -9.32
CA ALA A 103 4.88 -1.81 -8.88
C ALA A 103 6.37 -1.93 -8.51
N ILE A 104 7.27 -1.33 -9.31
CA ILE A 104 8.71 -1.29 -9.02
C ILE A 104 8.98 -0.50 -7.73
N ALA A 105 8.35 0.66 -7.55
CA ALA A 105 8.50 1.47 -6.35
C ALA A 105 8.02 0.72 -5.10
N VAL A 106 6.84 0.09 -5.15
CA VAL A 106 6.30 -0.74 -4.06
C VAL A 106 7.19 -1.94 -3.76
N PHE A 107 7.75 -2.59 -4.78
CA PHE A 107 8.70 -3.67 -4.61
C PHE A 107 9.98 -3.19 -3.91
N GLY A 108 10.51 -2.03 -4.30
CA GLY A 108 11.66 -1.38 -3.66
C GLY A 108 11.40 -1.11 -2.18
N VAL A 109 10.26 -0.49 -1.85
CA VAL A 109 9.85 -0.26 -0.45
C VAL A 109 9.73 -1.56 0.33
N THR A 110 9.14 -2.60 -0.26
CA THR A 110 9.02 -3.92 0.39
C THR A 110 10.38 -4.53 0.69
N CYS A 111 11.34 -4.41 -0.25
CA CYS A 111 12.71 -4.88 -0.06
C CYS A 111 13.42 -4.08 1.04
N LEU A 112 13.24 -2.76 1.06
CA LEU A 112 13.82 -1.84 2.04
C LEU A 112 13.27 -2.13 3.45
N VAL A 113 11.96 -2.30 3.60
CA VAL A 113 11.32 -2.70 4.87
C VAL A 113 11.89 -4.03 5.35
N ARG A 114 12.02 -5.01 4.45
CA ARG A 114 12.59 -6.32 4.81
C ARG A 114 14.05 -6.20 5.25
N TRP A 115 14.85 -5.37 4.59
CA TRP A 115 16.23 -5.12 5.00
C TRP A 115 16.26 -4.46 6.38
N ASN A 116 15.44 -3.43 6.62
CA ASN A 116 15.35 -2.81 7.95
C ASN A 116 14.94 -3.79 9.04
N VAL A 117 13.95 -4.66 8.80
CA VAL A 117 13.53 -5.66 9.78
C VAL A 117 14.65 -6.67 10.08
N LEU A 118 15.42 -7.08 9.07
CA LEU A 118 16.57 -7.99 9.24
C LEU A 118 17.75 -7.34 9.98
N GLN A 119 17.80 -6.00 10.07
CA GLN A 119 18.81 -5.28 10.83
C GLN A 119 18.45 -5.15 12.31
N ILE A 120 17.20 -5.45 12.70
CA ILE A 120 16.79 -5.52 14.09
C ILE A 120 17.35 -6.82 14.66
N LYS A 121 18.56 -6.76 15.23
CA LYS A 121 19.11 -7.85 16.05
C LYS A 121 18.22 -7.99 17.28
N GLU A 122 17.71 -9.20 17.51
CA GLU A 122 17.18 -9.60 18.81
C GLU A 122 18.35 -9.56 19.80
N ASP A 123 18.42 -8.50 20.60
CA ASP A 123 19.17 -8.49 21.86
C ASP A 123 18.27 -9.01 22.99
#